data_AF-A0A9C8ACA6-F1
#
_entry.id   AF-A0A9C8ACA6-F1
#
_cell.length_a   1.000
_cell.length_b   1.000
_cell.length_c   1.000
_cell.angle_alpha   90.00
_cell.angle_beta   90.00
_cell.angle_gamma   90.00
#
_symmetry.space_group_name_H-M   'P 1'
#
loop_
_entity.id
_entity.type
_entity.pdbx_description
1 polymer ?
#
loop_
_entity_poly.entity_id
_entity_poly.type
_entity_poly.pdbx_seq_one_letter_code
_entity_poly.pdbx_strand_id
1 'polypeptide(L)'
;LPPDKKSNQRYYQLLIEPLQRLPQPILSRRWRRIIFIPTSWQKFLHAIEINDLYDDSPLENRLWAEFKRLQIQADRQELVKINRQDYALDFAIYCPKGKIDVEIDGDTWHANPKKAAQDNRRDNALESAGWNVLRFNTDQVKEEMAEYCVPTIAETINQLGGVEEGKVLPRKIDLDESGGSQEGLFDKP
;
A
#
# COMPACT_ATOMS: atom_id res chain seq x y z
N LEU A 1 33.33 -25.81 -5.75
CA LEU A 1 32.26 -26.40 -4.91
C LEU A 1 32.16 -27.88 -5.25
N PRO A 2 32.00 -28.79 -4.27
CA PRO A 2 31.84 -30.21 -4.56
C PRO A 2 30.54 -30.48 -5.35
N PRO A 3 30.55 -31.45 -6.28
CA PRO A 3 29.39 -31.72 -7.13
C PRO A 3 28.22 -32.28 -6.30
N ASP A 4 27.05 -31.67 -6.49
CA ASP A 4 25.76 -32.08 -5.92
C ASP A 4 24.77 -32.50 -7.02
N LYS A 5 23.55 -32.90 -6.64
CA LYS A 5 22.48 -33.33 -7.57
C LYS A 5 22.10 -32.27 -8.62
N LYS A 6 22.46 -31.00 -8.44
CA LYS A 6 22.15 -29.89 -9.35
C LYS A 6 23.34 -29.50 -10.24
N SER A 7 24.53 -30.02 -9.97
CA SER A 7 25.77 -29.61 -10.62
C SER A 7 25.85 -29.93 -12.12
N ASN A 8 25.04 -30.88 -12.62
CA ASN A 8 24.94 -31.22 -14.05
C ASN A 8 23.68 -30.67 -14.74
N GLN A 9 22.91 -29.79 -14.07
CA GLN A 9 21.74 -29.17 -14.68
C GLN A 9 22.12 -27.91 -15.45
N ARG A 10 21.48 -27.68 -16.60
CA ARG A 10 21.61 -26.40 -17.31
C ARG A 10 20.99 -25.30 -16.45
N TYR A 11 21.75 -24.25 -16.19
CA TYR A 11 21.27 -23.04 -15.52
C TYR A 11 21.55 -21.82 -16.38
N TYR A 12 20.72 -20.80 -16.24
CA TYR A 12 20.98 -19.48 -16.81
C TYR A 12 21.76 -18.65 -15.81
N GLN A 13 22.83 -18.00 -16.27
CA GLN A 13 23.57 -17.03 -15.50
C GLN A 13 23.09 -15.63 -15.90
N LEU A 14 22.62 -14.86 -14.92
CA LEU A 14 22.33 -13.44 -15.09
C LEU A 14 23.54 -12.67 -14.56
N LEU A 15 24.22 -11.95 -15.44
CA LEU A 15 25.31 -11.04 -15.08
C LEU A 15 24.71 -9.65 -14.96
N ILE A 16 24.82 -9.06 -13.77
CA ILE A 16 24.33 -7.71 -13.50
C ILE A 16 25.53 -6.77 -13.51
N GLU A 17 25.42 -5.69 -14.27
CA GLU A 17 26.43 -4.63 -14.32
C GLU A 17 26.52 -3.87 -12.97
N PRO A 18 27.59 -3.06 -12.77
CA PRO A 18 27.67 -2.21 -11.59
C PRO A 18 26.41 -1.35 -11.40
N LEU A 19 26.04 -1.12 -10.13
CA LEU A 19 24.88 -0.29 -9.79
C LEU A 19 25.03 1.11 -10.39
N GLN A 20 24.04 1.52 -11.16
CA GLN A 20 23.99 2.85 -11.75
C GLN A 20 23.10 3.75 -10.90
N ARG A 21 23.56 4.99 -10.66
CA ARG A 21 22.78 5.99 -9.92
C ARG A 21 21.75 6.61 -10.86
N LEU A 22 20.49 6.65 -10.41
CA LEU A 22 19.44 7.37 -11.13
C LEU A 22 19.67 8.90 -11.08
N PRO A 23 19.34 9.64 -12.15
CA PRO A 23 19.37 11.11 -12.13
C PRO A 23 18.49 11.72 -11.04
N GLN A 24 17.32 11.12 -10.80
CA GLN A 24 16.41 11.48 -9.72
C GLN A 24 16.25 10.29 -8.77
N PRO A 25 16.41 10.48 -7.45
CA PRO A 25 16.24 9.41 -6.49
C PRO A 25 14.75 9.05 -6.32
N ILE A 26 14.45 7.75 -6.25
CA ILE A 26 13.15 7.27 -5.81
C ILE A 26 13.09 7.38 -4.29
N LEU A 27 12.17 8.20 -3.78
CA LEU A 27 12.14 8.58 -2.38
C LEU A 27 11.59 7.48 -1.47
N SER A 28 12.25 7.29 -0.33
CA SER A 28 11.73 6.52 0.80
C SER A 28 11.10 7.48 1.80
N ARG A 29 9.77 7.56 1.85
CA ARG A 29 9.04 8.44 2.79
C ARG A 29 9.19 7.98 4.24
N ARG A 30 9.30 6.67 4.43
CA ARG A 30 9.51 6.03 5.73
C ARG A 30 10.62 5.00 5.61
N TRP A 31 11.47 4.94 6.63
CA TRP A 31 12.48 3.89 6.70
C TRP A 31 11.80 2.52 6.79
N ARG A 32 12.13 1.63 5.85
CA ARG A 32 11.64 0.26 5.81
C ARG A 32 12.67 -0.66 5.18
N ARG A 33 12.72 -1.92 5.63
CA ARG A 33 13.61 -2.92 5.06
C ARG A 33 13.00 -3.47 3.77
N ILE A 34 13.67 -3.27 2.65
CA ILE A 34 13.25 -3.77 1.34
C ILE A 34 14.25 -4.82 0.88
N ILE A 35 13.75 -6.03 0.66
CA ILE A 35 14.56 -7.14 0.12
C ILE A 35 14.47 -7.13 -1.40
N PHE A 36 13.24 -7.11 -1.92
CA PHE A 36 12.95 -7.07 -3.35
C PHE A 36 11.57 -6.45 -3.57
N ILE A 37 11.40 -5.70 -4.66
CA ILE A 37 10.09 -5.20 -5.10
C ILE A 37 9.90 -5.70 -6.55
N PRO A 38 8.91 -6.57 -6.81
CA PRO A 38 8.53 -6.88 -8.18
C PRO A 38 7.95 -5.60 -8.80
N THR A 39 8.57 -5.13 -9.88
CA THR A 39 8.18 -3.91 -10.57
C THR A 39 8.36 -4.04 -12.08
N SER A 40 7.62 -3.23 -12.83
CA SER A 40 7.81 -3.10 -14.27
C SER A 40 8.80 -1.97 -14.59
N TRP A 41 9.39 -2.02 -15.78
CA TRP A 41 10.26 -0.95 -16.25
C TRP A 41 9.56 0.41 -16.28
N GLN A 42 8.27 0.41 -16.65
CA GLN A 42 7.47 1.63 -16.68
C GLN A 42 7.27 2.22 -15.28
N LYS A 43 6.95 1.40 -14.27
CA LYS A 43 6.83 1.87 -12.88
C LYS A 43 8.16 2.40 -12.37
N PHE A 44 9.25 1.67 -12.61
CA PHE A 44 10.59 2.10 -12.20
C PHE A 44 10.98 3.46 -12.78
N LEU A 45 10.72 3.70 -14.07
CA LEU A 45 11.06 4.97 -14.73
C LEU A 45 10.25 6.17 -14.23
N HIS A 46 9.00 5.96 -13.80
CA HIS A 46 8.09 7.03 -13.38
C HIS A 46 7.93 7.14 -11.86
N ALA A 47 8.54 6.23 -11.09
CA ALA A 47 8.43 6.22 -9.64
C ALA A 47 9.05 7.46 -9.02
N ILE A 48 8.26 8.19 -8.24
CA ILE A 48 8.75 9.30 -7.43
C ILE A 48 9.10 8.77 -6.04
N GLU A 49 8.37 7.78 -5.55
CA GLU A 49 8.60 7.14 -4.26
C GLU A 49 8.49 5.62 -4.33
N ILE A 50 8.98 4.95 -3.27
CA ILE A 50 9.04 3.49 -3.21
C ILE A 50 7.67 2.83 -3.39
N ASN A 51 6.59 3.45 -2.88
CA ASN A 51 5.24 2.90 -3.03
C ASN A 51 4.77 2.84 -4.50
N ASP A 52 5.34 3.67 -5.39
CA ASP A 52 5.01 3.66 -6.82
C ASP A 52 5.59 2.41 -7.54
N LEU A 53 6.56 1.73 -6.93
CA LEU A 53 7.25 0.59 -7.54
C LEU A 53 6.44 -0.71 -7.48
N TYR A 54 5.58 -0.90 -6.49
CA TYR A 54 4.90 -2.17 -6.27
C TYR A 54 3.94 -2.52 -7.41
N ASP A 55 4.05 -3.73 -7.95
CA ASP A 55 3.24 -4.27 -9.04
C ASP A 55 2.39 -5.48 -8.63
N ASP A 56 1.74 -5.37 -7.48
CA ASP A 56 1.02 -6.47 -6.82
C ASP A 56 -0.23 -6.91 -7.60
N SER A 57 -1.28 -6.06 -7.68
CA SER A 57 -2.49 -6.34 -8.46
C SER A 57 -3.07 -5.09 -9.15
N PRO A 58 -3.80 -5.24 -10.27
CA PRO A 58 -4.50 -4.12 -10.91
C PRO A 58 -5.51 -3.42 -10.01
N LEU A 59 -6.13 -4.15 -9.08
CA LEU A 59 -7.08 -3.61 -8.11
C LEU A 59 -6.37 -2.71 -7.08
N GLU A 60 -5.24 -3.17 -6.53
CA GLU A 60 -4.41 -2.36 -5.65
C GLU A 60 -3.86 -1.12 -6.37
N ASN A 61 -3.45 -1.25 -7.63
CA ASN A 61 -2.99 -0.10 -8.41
C ASN A 61 -4.10 0.96 -8.60
N ARG A 62 -5.38 0.55 -8.72
CA ARG A 62 -6.51 1.49 -8.78
C ARG A 62 -6.69 2.23 -7.46
N LEU A 63 -6.69 1.51 -6.34
CA LEU A 63 -6.83 2.12 -5.03
C LEU A 63 -5.64 3.04 -4.70
N TRP A 64 -4.42 2.65 -5.09
CA TRP A 64 -3.23 3.49 -4.96
C TRP A 64 -3.37 4.81 -5.73
N ALA A 65 -3.93 4.78 -6.94
CA ALA A 65 -4.18 6.00 -7.71
C ALA A 65 -5.15 6.95 -6.98
N GLU A 66 -6.19 6.43 -6.33
CA GLU A 66 -7.10 7.25 -5.51
C GLU A 66 -6.40 7.82 -4.27
N PHE A 67 -5.56 7.05 -3.58
CA PHE A 67 -4.77 7.56 -2.47
C PHE A 67 -3.85 8.71 -2.91
N LYS A 68 -3.22 8.59 -4.09
CA LYS A 68 -2.40 9.67 -4.65
C LYS A 68 -3.24 10.90 -4.99
N ARG A 69 -4.41 10.72 -5.62
CA ARG A 69 -5.33 11.81 -5.97
C ARG A 69 -5.81 12.57 -4.74
N LEU A 70 -6.12 11.84 -3.66
CA LEU A 70 -6.64 12.39 -2.40
C LEU A 70 -5.54 12.78 -1.41
N GLN A 71 -4.26 12.65 -1.81
CA GLN A 71 -3.10 12.90 -0.97
C GLN A 71 -3.14 12.13 0.36
N ILE A 72 -3.59 10.88 0.32
CA ILE A 72 -3.59 9.95 1.44
C ILE A 72 -2.22 9.27 1.46
N GLN A 73 -1.50 9.42 2.58
CA GLN A 73 -0.23 8.73 2.77
C GLN A 73 -0.49 7.29 3.21
N ALA A 74 -0.30 6.35 2.29
CA ALA A 74 -0.36 4.92 2.56
C ALA A 74 0.98 4.25 2.24
N ASP A 75 1.38 3.29 3.08
CA ASP A 75 2.52 2.40 2.84
C ASP A 75 2.03 1.10 2.22
N ARG A 76 2.50 0.80 1.00
CA ARG A 76 2.17 -0.44 0.30
C ARG A 76 3.00 -1.61 0.80
N GLN A 77 2.36 -2.78 0.87
CA GLN A 77 3.01 -4.07 1.17
C GLN A 77 3.86 -3.99 2.44
N GLU A 78 3.30 -3.37 3.49
CA GLU A 78 4.02 -3.21 4.76
C GLU A 78 4.05 -4.54 5.51
N LEU A 79 5.25 -4.99 5.89
CA LEU A 79 5.43 -6.13 6.79
C LEU A 79 5.43 -5.67 8.25
N VAL A 80 4.41 -6.06 8.99
CA VAL A 80 4.25 -5.76 10.41
C VAL A 80 4.39 -7.02 11.24
N LYS A 81 5.08 -6.92 12.38
CA LYS A 81 5.31 -8.06 13.26
C LYS A 81 4.42 -7.97 14.50
N ILE A 82 3.49 -8.91 14.64
CA ILE A 82 2.53 -8.97 15.74
C ILE A 82 2.60 -10.37 16.35
N ASN A 83 2.77 -10.48 17.67
CA ASN A 83 2.83 -11.77 18.37
C ASN A 83 3.80 -12.79 17.76
N ARG A 84 4.97 -12.32 17.28
CA ARG A 84 6.03 -13.12 16.62
C ARG A 84 5.66 -13.66 15.22
N GLN A 85 4.53 -13.24 14.68
CA GLN A 85 4.12 -13.53 13.31
C GLN A 85 4.22 -12.26 12.46
N ASP A 86 4.68 -12.42 11.22
CA ASP A 86 4.75 -11.34 10.26
C ASP A 86 3.46 -11.33 9.42
N TYR A 87 2.87 -10.14 9.26
CA TYR A 87 1.67 -9.90 8.46
C TYR A 87 2.04 -8.89 7.37
N ALA A 88 1.70 -9.21 6.11
CA ALA A 88 1.79 -8.28 5.00
C ALA A 88 0.45 -7.57 4.86
N LEU A 89 0.48 -6.24 4.88
CA LEU A 89 -0.67 -5.36 4.71
C LEU A 89 -0.63 -4.77 3.30
N ASP A 90 -1.73 -4.82 2.56
CA ASP A 90 -1.76 -4.29 1.19
C ASP A 90 -1.52 -2.77 1.22
N PHE A 91 -2.24 -2.08 2.11
CA PHE A 91 -2.03 -0.66 2.41
C PHE A 91 -2.14 -0.38 3.91
N ALA A 92 -1.08 0.19 4.47
CA ALA A 92 -1.07 0.70 5.84
C ALA A 92 -1.21 2.22 5.86
N ILE A 93 -2.18 2.73 6.62
CA ILE A 93 -2.41 4.17 6.81
C ILE A 93 -2.27 4.49 8.30
N TYR A 94 -1.42 5.45 8.61
CA TYR A 94 -1.16 5.89 9.97
C TYR A 94 -1.89 7.19 10.27
N CYS A 95 -2.68 7.17 11.35
CA CYS A 95 -3.46 8.30 11.83
C CYS A 95 -3.07 8.61 13.29
N PRO A 96 -3.32 9.83 13.79
CA PRO A 96 -2.96 10.20 15.17
C PRO A 96 -3.58 9.32 16.26
N LYS A 97 -4.80 8.82 16.06
CA LYS A 97 -5.55 8.03 17.05
C LYS A 97 -5.57 6.53 16.74
N GLY A 98 -4.91 6.08 15.69
CA GLY A 98 -4.95 4.68 15.28
C GLY A 98 -4.33 4.47 13.91
N LYS A 99 -4.46 3.25 13.41
CA LYS A 99 -3.92 2.86 12.10
C LYS A 99 -4.93 2.00 11.38
N ILE A 100 -4.87 2.03 10.06
CA ILE A 100 -5.82 1.37 9.18
C ILE A 100 -5.04 0.43 8.28
N ASP A 101 -5.50 -0.81 8.21
CA ASP A 101 -5.08 -1.79 7.23
C ASP A 101 -6.19 -1.87 6.17
N VAL A 102 -5.89 -1.49 4.93
CA VAL A 102 -6.83 -1.62 3.82
C VAL A 102 -6.41 -2.80 2.96
N GLU A 103 -7.20 -3.86 2.98
CA GLU A 103 -6.97 -5.11 2.26
C GLU A 103 -7.88 -5.22 1.03
N ILE A 104 -7.34 -5.72 -0.08
CA ILE A 104 -8.11 -6.07 -1.28
C ILE A 104 -8.24 -7.58 -1.35
N ASP A 105 -9.35 -8.09 -0.85
CA ASP A 105 -9.65 -9.52 -0.85
C ASP A 105 -10.21 -9.89 -2.22
N GLY A 106 -9.34 -10.38 -3.11
CA GLY A 106 -9.75 -10.95 -4.38
C GLY A 106 -10.57 -12.21 -4.15
N ASP A 107 -11.90 -12.09 -4.06
CA ASP A 107 -12.95 -13.12 -3.99
C ASP A 107 -12.52 -14.52 -3.53
N THR A 108 -11.78 -14.62 -2.42
CA THR A 108 -11.35 -15.92 -1.90
C THR A 108 -12.37 -16.48 -0.89
N TRP A 109 -13.65 -16.14 -1.06
CA TRP A 109 -14.77 -16.56 -0.22
C TRP A 109 -15.35 -17.93 -0.57
N HIS A 110 -14.47 -18.92 -0.76
CA HIS A 110 -14.89 -20.31 -0.67
C HIS A 110 -14.67 -20.81 0.75
N ALA A 111 -15.79 -21.05 1.44
CA ALA A 111 -15.95 -21.56 2.79
C ALA A 111 -15.05 -22.78 3.07
N ASN A 112 -13.79 -22.53 3.40
CA ASN A 112 -12.89 -23.50 3.97
C ASN A 112 -12.79 -23.19 5.48
N PRO A 113 -13.35 -24.04 6.37
CA PRO A 113 -13.32 -23.80 7.81
C PRO A 113 -11.90 -23.59 8.37
N LYS A 114 -10.86 -24.14 7.73
CA LYS A 114 -9.46 -23.89 8.12
C LYS A 114 -8.98 -22.49 7.76
N LYS A 115 -9.44 -21.92 6.63
CA LYS A 115 -9.15 -20.54 6.25
C LYS A 115 -9.85 -19.57 7.21
N ALA A 116 -11.13 -19.80 7.50
CA ALA A 116 -11.89 -18.97 8.45
C ALA A 116 -11.23 -18.89 9.84
N ALA A 117 -10.71 -20.00 10.38
CA ALA A 117 -10.02 -19.97 11.67
C ALA A 117 -8.66 -19.21 11.62
N GLN A 118 -7.99 -19.21 10.47
CA GLN A 118 -6.76 -18.46 10.27
C GLN A 118 -7.03 -16.96 10.07
N ASP A 119 -8.06 -16.62 9.31
CA ASP A 119 -8.51 -15.25 9.07
C ASP A 119 -8.96 -14.63 10.40
N ASN A 120 -9.78 -15.31 11.19
CA ASN A 120 -10.17 -14.84 12.52
C ASN A 120 -8.97 -14.58 13.46
N ARG A 121 -7.88 -15.37 13.34
CA ARG A 121 -6.66 -15.13 14.14
C ARG A 121 -5.86 -13.94 13.62
N ARG A 122 -5.84 -13.72 12.31
CA ARG A 122 -5.23 -12.55 11.67
C ARG A 122 -5.95 -11.29 12.13
N ASP A 123 -7.27 -11.26 11.99
CA ASP A 123 -8.10 -10.09 12.30
C ASP A 123 -7.98 -9.74 13.79
N ASN A 124 -8.15 -10.72 14.68
CA ASN A 124 -7.97 -10.50 16.12
C ASN A 124 -6.57 -9.97 16.47
N ALA A 125 -5.52 -10.45 15.79
CA ALA A 125 -4.15 -9.99 16.05
C ALA A 125 -3.94 -8.55 15.57
N LEU A 126 -4.46 -8.19 14.39
CA LEU A 126 -4.40 -6.84 13.85
C LEU A 126 -5.19 -5.86 14.72
N GLU A 127 -6.43 -6.18 15.05
CA GLU A 127 -7.29 -5.38 15.93
C GLU A 127 -6.67 -5.19 17.31
N SER A 128 -6.17 -6.26 17.93
CA SER A 128 -5.49 -6.18 19.25
C SER A 128 -4.22 -5.34 19.21
N ALA A 129 -3.60 -5.21 18.03
CA ALA A 129 -2.44 -4.34 17.81
C ALA A 129 -2.83 -2.91 17.43
N GLY A 130 -4.13 -2.56 17.43
CA GLY A 130 -4.66 -1.24 17.16
C GLY A 130 -4.92 -0.93 15.67
N TRP A 131 -4.96 -1.95 14.81
CA TRP A 131 -5.34 -1.79 13.40
C TRP A 131 -6.87 -1.83 13.24
N ASN A 132 -7.39 -0.89 12.46
CA ASN A 132 -8.75 -0.95 11.92
C ASN A 132 -8.63 -1.60 10.55
N VAL A 133 -9.16 -2.82 10.40
CA VAL A 133 -9.06 -3.57 9.13
C VAL A 133 -10.27 -3.22 8.27
N LEU A 134 -10.03 -2.67 7.08
CA LEU A 134 -11.02 -2.43 6.05
C LEU A 134 -10.74 -3.36 4.88
N ARG A 135 -11.70 -4.23 4.55
CA ARG A 135 -11.54 -5.20 3.47
C ARG A 135 -12.54 -4.93 2.37
N PHE A 136 -12.03 -4.79 1.15
CA PHE A 136 -12.85 -4.59 -0.05
C PHE A 136 -12.69 -5.77 -0.99
N ASN A 137 -13.81 -6.27 -1.51
CA ASN A 137 -13.79 -7.33 -2.51
C ASN A 137 -13.54 -6.78 -3.92
N THR A 138 -13.40 -7.68 -4.90
CA THR A 138 -13.15 -7.30 -6.29
C THR A 138 -14.20 -6.35 -6.85
N ASP A 139 -15.47 -6.63 -6.61
CA ASP A 139 -16.59 -5.89 -7.19
C ASP A 139 -16.69 -4.49 -6.59
N GLN A 140 -16.50 -4.35 -5.28
CA GLN A 140 -16.46 -3.06 -4.58
C GLN A 140 -15.34 -2.17 -5.13
N VAL A 141 -14.14 -2.71 -5.34
CA VAL A 141 -13.01 -1.95 -5.89
C VAL A 141 -13.21 -1.58 -7.37
N LYS A 142 -13.95 -2.40 -8.13
CA LYS A 142 -14.19 -2.14 -9.56
C LYS A 142 -15.33 -1.16 -9.79
N GLU A 143 -16.44 -1.36 -9.09
CA GLU A 143 -17.71 -0.73 -9.40
C GLU A 143 -18.12 0.31 -8.34
N GLU A 144 -17.66 0.17 -7.10
CA GLU A 144 -18.09 1.00 -5.95
C GLU A 144 -16.91 1.81 -5.35
N MET A 145 -15.87 2.09 -6.14
CA MET A 145 -14.65 2.76 -5.66
C MET A 145 -14.97 4.15 -5.08
N ALA A 146 -15.66 4.99 -5.86
CA ALA A 146 -15.94 6.37 -5.48
C ALA A 146 -17.12 6.50 -4.50
N GLU A 147 -18.06 5.56 -4.54
CA GLU A 147 -19.32 5.61 -3.79
C GLU A 147 -19.21 4.92 -2.43
N TYR A 148 -18.31 3.93 -2.29
CA TYR A 148 -18.17 3.13 -1.08
C TYR A 148 -16.72 3.03 -0.56
N CYS A 149 -15.77 2.57 -1.38
CA CYS A 149 -14.42 2.26 -0.89
C CYS A 149 -13.71 3.52 -0.36
N VAL A 150 -13.60 4.55 -1.21
CA VAL A 150 -12.95 5.82 -0.85
C VAL A 150 -13.67 6.52 0.31
N PRO A 151 -15.01 6.69 0.30
CA PRO A 151 -15.74 7.26 1.44
C PRO A 151 -15.51 6.52 2.75
N THR A 152 -15.55 5.19 2.74
CA THR A 152 -15.33 4.38 3.95
C THR A 152 -13.93 4.57 4.52
N ILE A 153 -12.91 4.60 3.65
CA ILE A 153 -11.52 4.84 4.06
C ILE A 153 -11.37 6.27 4.62
N ALA A 154 -11.89 7.27 3.90
CA ALA A 154 -11.82 8.67 4.30
C ALA A 154 -12.52 8.95 5.64
N GLU A 155 -13.71 8.38 5.84
CA GLU A 155 -14.44 8.50 7.10
C GLU A 155 -13.65 7.87 8.25
N THR A 156 -13.11 6.67 8.05
CA THR A 156 -12.29 5.98 9.06
C THR A 156 -11.05 6.81 9.42
N ILE A 157 -10.33 7.34 8.42
CA ILE A 157 -9.20 8.26 8.63
C ILE A 157 -9.64 9.47 9.46
N ASN A 158 -10.76 10.09 9.10
CA ASN A 158 -11.29 11.25 9.79
C ASN A 158 -11.64 10.91 11.25
N GLN A 159 -12.30 9.79 11.53
CA GLN A 159 -12.60 9.33 12.89
C GLN A 159 -11.32 9.12 13.71
N LEU A 160 -10.26 8.61 13.08
CA LEU A 160 -8.94 8.40 13.69
C LEU A 160 -8.06 9.67 13.75
N GLY A 161 -8.61 10.84 13.45
CA GLY A 161 -7.94 12.12 13.64
C GLY A 161 -7.31 12.72 12.40
N GLY A 162 -7.54 12.16 11.21
CA GLY A 162 -6.99 12.64 9.94
C GLY A 162 -5.71 11.89 9.53
N VAL A 163 -5.16 12.25 8.37
CA VAL A 163 -3.90 11.71 7.87
C VAL A 163 -2.74 12.37 8.62
N GLU A 164 -1.80 11.57 9.12
CA GLU A 164 -0.57 12.08 9.74
C GLU A 164 0.39 12.59 8.65
N GLU A 165 0.54 13.91 8.53
CA GLU A 165 1.46 14.54 7.57
C GLU A 165 2.67 15.16 8.30
N GLY A 166 3.51 14.33 8.92
CA GLY A 166 4.76 14.79 9.56
C GLY A 166 4.55 15.94 10.57
N LYS A 167 5.38 16.99 10.52
CA LYS A 167 5.38 18.11 11.50
C LYS A 167 4.20 19.09 11.37
N VAL A 168 3.21 18.80 10.53
CA VAL A 168 2.02 19.64 10.33
C VAL A 168 0.82 19.00 11.02
N LEU A 169 -0.17 19.82 11.39
CA LEU A 169 -1.41 19.34 11.98
C LEU A 169 -2.08 18.29 11.07
N PRO A 170 -2.61 17.19 11.63
CA PRO A 170 -3.30 16.16 10.85
C PRO A 170 -4.42 16.74 9.98
N ARG A 171 -4.48 16.30 8.72
CA ARG A 171 -5.44 16.80 7.72
C ARG A 171 -6.66 15.89 7.66
N LYS A 172 -7.86 16.49 7.69
CA LYS A 172 -9.11 15.78 7.38
C LYS A 172 -9.25 15.59 5.87
N ILE A 173 -9.81 14.47 5.46
CA ILE A 173 -10.12 14.21 4.06
C ILE A 173 -11.54 14.70 3.82
N ASP A 174 -11.67 15.78 3.06
CA ASP A 174 -12.93 16.21 2.45
C ASP A 174 -12.94 15.73 0.99
N LEU A 175 -13.97 15.00 0.61
CA LEU A 175 -14.10 14.44 -0.73
C LEU A 175 -14.69 15.46 -1.71
N ASP A 176 -15.42 16.47 -1.22
CA ASP A 176 -16.11 17.47 -2.03
C ASP A 176 -15.17 18.58 -2.52
N GLU A 177 -14.07 18.87 -1.80
CA GLU A 177 -13.09 19.91 -2.16
C GLU A 177 -12.14 19.49 -3.31
N SER A 178 -12.10 18.21 -3.68
CA SER A 178 -11.18 17.70 -4.72
C SER A 178 -11.52 18.12 -6.16
N GLY A 179 -12.56 18.94 -6.36
CA GLY A 179 -12.96 19.53 -7.65
C GLY A 179 -12.52 20.98 -7.88
N GLY A 180 -11.83 21.62 -6.93
CA GLY A 180 -11.42 23.03 -7.02
C GLY A 180 -9.96 23.22 -7.42
N SER A 181 -9.69 23.50 -8.70
CA SER A 181 -8.41 24.10 -9.10
C SER A 181 -8.25 25.44 -8.37
N GLN A 182 -7.40 25.51 -7.35
CA GLN A 182 -6.92 26.80 -6.85
C GLN A 182 -5.97 27.38 -7.90
N GLU A 183 -6.46 28.31 -8.71
CA GLU A 183 -5.58 29.22 -9.44
C GLU A 183 -4.74 30.01 -8.43
N GLY A 184 -3.41 29.93 -8.59
CA GLY A 184 -2.46 30.60 -7.72
C GLY A 184 -2.68 32.11 -7.74
N LEU A 185 -2.80 32.71 -6.54
CA LEU A 185 -2.96 34.15 -6.29
C LEU A 185 -1.69 34.96 -6.59
N PHE A 186 -0.84 34.50 -7.50
CA PHE A 186 0.38 35.20 -7.91
C PHE A 186 0.58 35.06 -9.41
N ASP A 187 -0.31 35.68 -10.18
CA ASP A 187 0.00 36.13 -11.54
C ASP A 187 -0.86 37.36 -11.87
N LYS A 188 -0.33 38.54 -11.54
CA LYS A 188 -0.54 39.74 -12.35
C LYS A 188 0.75 40.56 -12.37
N PRO A 189 1.25 40.99 -13.54
CA PRO A 189 2.16 42.13 -13.63
C PRO A 189 1.44 43.44 -13.27
#